data_AF-A0A3B4A582-F1
#
_entry.id   AF-A0A3B4A582-F1
#
_cell.length_a   1.000
_cell.length_b   1.000
_cell.length_c   1.000
_cell.angle_alpha   90.00
_cell.angle_beta   90.00
_cell.angle_gamma   90.00
#
_symmetry.space_group_name_H-M   'P 1'
#
loop_
_entity.id
_entity.type
_entity.pdbx_description
1 polymer ?
#
loop_
_entity_poly.entity_id
_entity_poly.type
_entity_poly.pdbx_seq_one_letter_code
_entity_poly.pdbx_strand_id
1 'polypeptide(L)'
;MKRLSGHLFLGLRCYKCSDYTGHCQNVQECTYEDSCISISERGGKTIRQCLRYTDCDNSRLQQMFPSIRGVTYRCCSSNLCNSGSTSSSSARPLCVLTTTLIALCWAWI
;
A
#
# COMPACT_ATOMS: atom_id res chain seq x y z
N MET A 1 -15.66 -2.09 26.47
CA MET A 1 -15.91 -3.11 25.44
C MET A 1 -15.47 -2.54 24.09
N LYS A 2 -14.45 -3.14 23.46
CA LYS A 2 -13.86 -2.68 22.20
C LYS A 2 -14.94 -2.66 21.12
N ARG A 3 -15.06 -1.53 20.41
CA ARG A 3 -16.01 -1.36 19.29
C ARG A 3 -15.78 -2.47 18.29
N LEU A 4 -16.76 -3.36 18.18
CA LEU A 4 -16.80 -4.44 17.20
C LEU A 4 -17.15 -3.80 15.84
N SER A 5 -16.14 -3.31 15.11
CA SER A 5 -16.31 -2.99 13.70
C SER A 5 -16.51 -4.31 12.96
N GLY A 6 -17.76 -4.58 12.59
CA GLY A 6 -18.19 -5.82 11.96
C GLY A 6 -17.36 -6.15 10.71
N HIS A 7 -16.70 -7.30 10.75
CA HIS A 7 -16.12 -7.96 9.59
C HIS A 7 -17.20 -8.85 8.94
N LEU A 8 -18.30 -8.25 8.44
CA LEU A 8 -19.07 -8.87 7.37
C LEU A 8 -18.22 -8.71 6.11
N PHE A 9 -17.89 -9.80 5.41
CA PHE A 9 -17.16 -9.86 4.13
C PHE A 9 -16.88 -8.47 3.54
N LEU A 10 -15.80 -7.81 4.01
CA LEU A 10 -15.50 -6.45 3.60
C LEU A 10 -14.92 -6.55 2.21
N GLY A 11 -15.78 -6.45 1.19
CA GLY A 11 -15.34 -6.28 -0.19
C GLY A 11 -14.36 -5.11 -0.22
N LEU A 12 -13.08 -5.42 -0.43
CA LEU A 12 -12.03 -4.42 -0.43
C LEU A 12 -12.32 -3.46 -1.59
N ARG A 13 -12.34 -2.16 -1.33
CA ARG A 13 -12.58 -1.16 -2.38
C ARG A 13 -11.26 -0.56 -2.82
N CYS A 14 -10.99 -0.54 -4.10
CA CYS A 14 -9.76 0.02 -4.67
C CYS A 14 -10.09 0.96 -5.83
N TYR A 15 -9.20 1.90 -6.09
CA TYR A 15 -9.28 2.68 -7.32
C TYR A 15 -8.87 1.84 -8.54
N LYS A 16 -9.62 1.98 -9.63
CA LYS A 16 -9.37 1.30 -10.91
C LYS A 16 -9.17 2.30 -12.06
N CYS A 17 -7.96 2.40 -12.58
CA CYS A 17 -7.63 3.29 -13.70
C CYS A 17 -6.31 2.88 -14.36
N SER A 18 -6.12 3.33 -15.59
CA SER A 18 -4.91 3.09 -16.38
C SER A 18 -4.70 4.30 -17.28
N ASP A 19 -4.27 5.41 -16.69
CA ASP A 19 -4.26 6.73 -17.33
C ASP A 19 -2.96 7.49 -17.06
N TYR A 20 -2.61 8.42 -17.95
CA TYR A 20 -1.42 9.27 -17.83
C TYR A 20 -1.63 10.49 -16.91
N THR A 21 -2.88 10.81 -16.58
CA THR A 21 -3.23 11.97 -15.75
C THR A 21 -2.96 11.76 -14.25
N GLY A 22 -2.85 10.51 -13.79
CA GLY A 22 -2.65 10.17 -12.37
C GLY A 22 -3.85 10.46 -11.46
N HIS A 23 -4.90 11.09 -11.99
CA HIS A 23 -6.13 11.42 -11.28
C HIS A 23 -7.14 10.29 -11.48
N CYS A 24 -7.41 9.55 -10.40
CA CYS A 24 -8.25 8.36 -10.43
C CYS A 24 -9.40 8.52 -9.46
N GLN A 25 -10.63 8.54 -9.97
CA GLN A 25 -11.85 8.67 -9.16
C GLN A 25 -12.72 7.41 -9.24
N ASN A 26 -12.42 6.49 -10.16
CA ASN A 26 -13.21 5.28 -10.35
C ASN A 26 -12.88 4.27 -9.25
N VAL A 27 -13.88 3.96 -8.43
CA VAL A 27 -13.79 3.00 -7.33
C VAL A 27 -14.40 1.68 -7.78
N GLN A 28 -13.62 0.60 -7.65
CA GLN A 28 -14.02 -0.77 -7.87
C GLN A 28 -14.06 -1.53 -6.54
N GLU A 29 -15.07 -2.38 -6.38
CA GLU A 29 -15.12 -3.37 -5.29
C GLU A 29 -14.42 -4.66 -5.75
N CYS A 30 -13.45 -5.12 -4.97
CA CYS A 30 -12.69 -6.33 -5.22
C CYS A 30 -13.48 -7.54 -4.72
N THR A 31 -13.60 -8.57 -5.57
CA THR A 31 -14.40 -9.77 -5.28
C THR A 31 -13.53 -10.91 -4.72
N TYR A 32 -12.36 -11.15 -5.32
CA TYR A 32 -11.46 -12.25 -4.95
C TYR A 32 -10.08 -11.78 -4.46
N GLU A 33 -9.85 -10.47 -4.55
CA GLU A 33 -8.58 -9.83 -4.29
C GLU A 33 -8.58 -9.14 -2.92
N ASP A 34 -7.54 -9.41 -2.14
CA ASP A 34 -7.39 -8.89 -0.77
C ASP A 34 -6.46 -7.66 -0.69
N SER A 35 -6.01 -7.12 -1.82
CA SER A 35 -5.19 -5.90 -1.84
C SER A 35 -5.45 -4.98 -3.05
N CYS A 36 -5.06 -3.72 -2.92
CA CYS A 36 -5.00 -2.75 -4.00
C CYS A 36 -3.54 -2.60 -4.44
N ILE A 37 -3.33 -2.41 -5.74
CA ILE A 37 -2.04 -2.01 -6.30
C ILE A 37 -2.11 -0.61 -6.93
N SER A 38 -1.02 0.12 -6.83
CA SER A 38 -0.75 1.34 -7.60
C SER A 38 0.64 1.23 -8.22
N ILE A 39 0.71 1.32 -9.54
CA ILE A 39 1.95 1.31 -10.32
C ILE A 39 2.04 2.64 -11.03
N SER A 40 3.18 3.32 -10.89
CA SER A 40 3.45 4.57 -11.59
C SER A 40 4.77 4.47 -12.34
N GLU A 41 4.71 4.65 -13.65
CA GLU A 41 5.89 4.76 -14.51
C GLU A 41 6.38 6.20 -14.59
N ARG A 42 7.70 6.39 -14.54
CA ARG A 42 8.29 7.72 -14.75
C ARG A 42 8.01 8.18 -16.18
N GLY A 43 7.13 9.17 -16.32
CA GLY A 43 6.72 9.69 -17.63
C GLY A 43 5.72 8.81 -18.37
N GLY A 44 5.19 7.77 -17.73
CA GLY A 44 4.22 6.85 -18.31
C GLY A 44 2.86 6.88 -17.61
N LYS A 45 2.04 5.87 -17.89
CA LYS A 45 0.71 5.76 -17.29
C LYS A 45 0.77 5.24 -15.85
N THR A 46 -0.16 5.71 -15.03
CA THR A 46 -0.41 5.17 -13.70
C THR A 46 -1.51 4.13 -13.77
N ILE A 47 -1.24 2.93 -13.29
CA ILE A 47 -2.21 1.83 -13.24
C ILE A 47 -2.58 1.56 -11.78
N ARG A 48 -3.87 1.54 -11.50
CA ARG A 48 -4.43 1.20 -10.20
C ARG A 48 -5.52 0.17 -10.39
N GLN A 49 -5.53 -0.86 -9.56
CA GLN A 49 -6.58 -1.89 -9.58
C GLN A 49 -6.51 -2.78 -8.32
N CYS A 50 -7.49 -3.66 -8.20
CA CYS A 50 -7.47 -4.78 -7.28
C CYS A 50 -6.38 -5.79 -7.70
N LEU A 51 -5.70 -6.38 -6.71
CA LEU A 51 -4.69 -7.42 -6.89
C LEU A 51 -4.65 -8.30 -5.65
N ARG A 52 -4.30 -9.57 -5.78
CA ARG A 52 -4.00 -10.38 -4.60
C ARG A 52 -2.66 -9.99 -4.00
N TYR A 53 -2.58 -10.01 -2.68
CA TYR A 53 -1.35 -9.70 -1.97
C TYR A 53 -0.20 -10.64 -2.39
N THR A 54 -0.52 -11.89 -2.72
CA THR A 54 0.41 -12.90 -3.25
C THR A 54 0.97 -12.56 -4.63
N ASP A 55 0.23 -11.79 -5.44
CA ASP A 55 0.68 -11.36 -6.76
C ASP A 55 1.42 -10.02 -6.71
N CYS A 56 1.51 -9.38 -5.53
CA CYS A 56 2.31 -8.18 -5.30
C CYS A 56 3.81 -8.52 -5.16
N ASP A 57 4.34 -9.19 -6.17
CA ASP A 57 5.73 -9.62 -6.22
C ASP A 57 6.38 -9.08 -7.49
N ASN A 58 7.62 -8.62 -7.40
CA ASN A 58 8.28 -7.93 -8.51
C ASN A 58 8.32 -8.79 -9.79
N SER A 59 8.58 -10.09 -9.63
CA SER A 59 8.61 -11.08 -10.72
C SER A 59 7.25 -11.23 -11.41
N ARG A 60 6.17 -11.25 -10.62
CA ARG A 60 4.78 -11.39 -11.09
C ARG A 60 4.29 -10.12 -11.77
N LEU A 61 4.59 -8.97 -11.17
CA LEU A 61 4.26 -7.66 -11.73
C LEU A 61 4.98 -7.42 -13.05
N GLN A 62 6.24 -7.83 -13.20
CA GLN A 62 6.95 -7.72 -14.47
C GLN A 62 6.36 -8.62 -15.57
N GLN A 63 5.78 -9.77 -15.22
CA GLN A 63 5.10 -10.64 -16.19
C GLN A 63 3.73 -10.09 -16.59
N MET A 64 2.95 -9.59 -15.64
CA MET A 64 1.63 -9.00 -15.91
C MET A 64 1.72 -7.63 -16.57
N PHE A 65 2.76 -6.88 -16.25
CA PHE A 65 2.97 -5.52 -16.73
C PHE A 65 4.36 -5.37 -17.38
N PRO A 66 4.60 -6.03 -18.54
CA PRO A 66 5.91 -6.04 -19.19
C PRO A 66 6.34 -4.67 -19.72
N SER A 67 5.36 -3.77 -19.95
CA SER A 67 5.62 -2.40 -20.39
C SER A 67 6.32 -1.56 -19.33
N ILE A 68 6.22 -1.96 -18.05
CA ILE A 68 6.59 -1.10 -16.92
C ILE A 68 7.94 -1.55 -16.34
N ARG A 69 9.02 -1.37 -17.13
CA ARG A 69 10.40 -1.68 -16.73
C ARG A 69 11.01 -0.49 -15.97
N GLY A 70 11.23 -0.64 -14.65
CA GLY A 70 11.90 0.38 -13.83
C GLY A 70 10.96 1.29 -13.02
N VAL A 71 9.89 0.74 -12.47
CA VAL A 71 8.80 1.51 -11.85
C VAL A 71 8.62 1.31 -10.37
N THR A 72 7.99 2.30 -9.75
CA THR A 72 7.59 2.23 -8.34
C THR A 72 6.19 1.63 -8.26
N TYR A 73 6.05 0.50 -7.58
CA TYR A 73 4.78 -0.12 -7.27
C TYR A 73 4.52 -0.06 -5.76
N ARG A 74 3.24 -0.01 -5.39
CA ARG A 74 2.80 -0.05 -4.00
C ARG A 74 1.54 -0.90 -3.86
N CYS A 75 1.55 -1.79 -2.89
CA CYS A 75 0.38 -2.58 -2.52
C CYS A 75 -0.05 -2.27 -1.10
N CYS A 76 -1.36 -2.39 -0.85
CA CYS A 76 -1.96 -2.14 0.46
C CYS A 76 -3.29 -2.90 0.57
N SER A 77 -3.68 -3.29 1.79
CA SER A 77 -4.91 -4.05 2.07
C SER A 77 -5.84 -3.20 2.94
N SER A 78 -6.31 -2.09 2.39
CA SER A 78 -7.26 -1.19 3.07
C SER A 78 -8.12 -0.47 2.05
N ASN A 79 -9.34 -0.11 2.42
CA ASN A 79 -10.26 0.53 1.50
C ASN A 79 -9.69 1.84 0.96
N LEU A 80 -9.68 1.96 -0.37
CA LEU A 80 -9.23 3.11 -1.15
C LEU A 80 -7.78 3.52 -0.85
N CYS A 81 -6.95 2.61 -0.35
CA CYS A 81 -5.58 2.89 0.07
C CYS A 81 -4.63 3.22 -1.10
N ASN A 82 -5.03 2.89 -2.34
CA ASN A 82 -4.33 3.26 -3.56
C ASN A 82 -4.81 4.63 -4.11
N SER A 83 -5.42 5.48 -3.27
CA SER A 83 -5.65 6.89 -3.58
C SER A 83 -4.29 7.55 -3.85
N GLY A 84 -4.21 8.30 -4.94
CA GLY A 84 -2.95 8.83 -5.45
C GLY A 84 -2.28 9.75 -4.45
N SER A 85 -1.27 9.25 -3.77
CA SER A 85 -0.24 10.04 -3.12
C SER A 85 1.05 9.26 -3.25
N THR A 86 1.87 9.70 -4.21
CA THR A 86 3.31 9.47 -4.17
C THR A 86 3.77 9.62 -2.72
N SER A 87 4.58 8.67 -2.24
CA SER A 87 5.10 8.57 -0.86
C SER A 87 4.24 7.72 0.09
N SER A 88 4.42 6.41 0.04
CA SER A 88 4.88 5.78 1.29
C SER A 88 5.89 4.70 0.91
N SER A 89 7.14 5.15 0.84
CA SER A 89 8.27 4.35 1.29
C SER A 89 7.82 3.51 2.49
N SER A 90 8.00 2.20 2.37
CA SER A 90 8.12 1.24 3.46
C SER A 90 8.25 1.90 4.84
N ALA A 91 7.13 2.12 5.53
CA ALA A 91 7.14 2.32 6.96
C ALA A 91 7.34 0.93 7.58
N ARG A 92 8.58 0.44 7.52
CA ARG A 92 9.05 -0.54 8.51
C ARG A 92 8.82 0.16 9.85
N PRO A 93 8.02 -0.38 10.78
CA PRO A 93 8.00 0.16 12.12
C PRO A 93 9.34 -0.22 12.74
N LEU A 94 10.36 0.61 12.52
CA LEU A 94 11.51 0.65 13.42
C LEU A 94 11.01 1.31 14.70
N CYS A 95 10.33 0.53 15.53
CA CYS A 95 10.24 0.83 16.95
C CYS A 95 11.66 0.77 17.49
N VAL A 96 12.32 1.93 17.50
CA VAL A 96 13.62 2.17 18.09
C VAL A 96 13.51 1.84 19.58
N LEU A 97 14.02 0.66 19.95
CA LEU A 97 14.36 0.31 21.33
C LEU A 97 15.55 1.16 21.78
N THR A 98 15.34 2.35 22.34
CA THR A 98 16.37 3.02 23.15
C THR A 98 15.75 3.99 24.17
N THR A 99 15.40 3.50 25.37
CA THR A 99 15.27 4.37 26.57
C THR A 99 15.89 3.74 27.83
N THR A 100 16.78 2.75 27.67
CA THR A 100 17.68 2.29 28.73
C THR A 100 18.86 3.24 28.89
N LEU A 101 18.68 4.43 29.47
CA LEU A 101 19.81 5.28 29.95
C LEU A 101 19.39 6.47 30.85
N ILE A 102 18.21 6.46 31.48
CA ILE A 102 17.81 7.53 32.43
C ILE A 102 18.09 7.13 33.90
N ALA A 103 18.33 5.84 34.18
CA ALA A 103 18.47 5.34 35.55
C ALA A 103 19.84 5.60 36.22
N LEU A 104 20.86 6.04 35.48
CA LEU A 104 22.21 6.24 36.04
C LEU A 104 22.49 7.68 36.52
N CYS A 105 21.62 8.64 36.22
CA CYS A 105 21.77 10.03 36.71
C CYS A 105 21.19 10.28 38.11
N TRP A 106 20.49 9.32 38.72
CA TRP A 106 19.88 9.49 40.04
C TRP A 106 20.71 8.90 41.20
N ALA A 107 21.89 8.34 40.91
CA ALA A 107 22.76 7.72 41.92
C ALA A 107 23.93 8.63 42.37
N TRP A 108 23.92 9.91 41.99
CA TRP A 108 24.92 10.91 42.38
C TRP A 108 24.32 12.21 42.94
N ILE A 109 23.09 12.14 43.46
CA ILE A 109 22.52 13.16 44.35
C ILE A 109 22.29 12.56 45.74
#